data_AF-A0A931UBL1-F1
#
_entry.id   AF-A0A931UBL1-F1
#
_cell.length_a   1.000
_cell.length_b   1.000
_cell.length_c   1.000
_cell.angle_alpha   90.00
_cell.angle_beta   90.00
_cell.angle_gamma   90.00
#
_symmetry.space_group_name_H-M   'P 1'
#
loop_
_entity.id
_entity.type
_entity.pdbx_description
1 polymer ?
#
loop_
_entity_poly.entity_id
_entity_poly.type
_entity_poly.pdbx_seq_one_letter_code
_entity_poly.pdbx_strand_id
1 'polypeptide(L)'
;MSSEALLIAPFFFLTAFLYSSVGHGGASGYLAILVLAGHPRGEIAPTVLALNILVTLLGTINYYRAGYFDIRLLLPFILTSVPAAYLGGSLRVSDQTLSIILGATLLIAGLRFLAFARPIVSKEALSRKLLFGVGLPVGL
;
A
#
# COMPACT_ATOMS: atom_id res chain seq x y z
N MET A 1 -26.58 -10.58 2.94
CA MET A 1 -25.78 -9.34 2.99
C MET A 1 -25.52 -8.86 4.42
N SER A 2 -26.52 -8.68 5.30
CA SER A 2 -26.28 -8.20 6.68
C SER A 2 -25.50 -9.19 7.57
N SER A 3 -25.78 -10.49 7.48
CA SER A 3 -25.09 -11.55 8.24
C SER A 3 -23.63 -11.73 7.86
N GLU A 4 -23.30 -11.65 6.56
CA GLU A 4 -21.91 -11.72 6.07
C GLU A 4 -21.09 -10.49 6.47
N ALA A 5 -21.70 -9.29 6.41
CA ALA A 5 -21.05 -8.06 6.86
C ALA A 5 -20.68 -8.13 8.35
N LEU A 6 -21.57 -8.67 9.19
CA LEU A 6 -21.31 -8.88 10.62
C LEU A 6 -20.15 -9.87 10.87
N LEU A 7 -20.00 -10.90 10.03
CA LEU A 7 -18.90 -11.86 10.10
C LEU A 7 -17.56 -11.26 9.66
N ILE A 8 -17.57 -10.41 8.65
CA ILE A 8 -16.36 -9.85 8.02
C ILE A 8 -15.85 -8.59 8.75
N ALA A 9 -16.75 -7.80 9.34
CA ALA A 9 -16.44 -6.58 10.07
C ALA A 9 -15.31 -6.69 11.11
N PRO A 10 -15.25 -7.71 12.00
CA PRO A 10 -14.16 -7.82 12.97
C PRO A 10 -12.79 -8.02 12.31
N PHE A 11 -12.72 -8.75 11.20
CA PHE A 11 -11.47 -8.94 10.46
C PHE A 11 -11.03 -7.66 9.75
N PHE A 12 -11.97 -6.90 9.21
CA PHE A 12 -11.71 -5.58 8.64
C PHE A 12 -11.21 -4.61 9.70
N PHE A 13 -11.86 -4.58 10.86
CA PHE A 13 -11.44 -3.77 12.00
C PHE A 13 -10.03 -4.13 12.45
N LEU A 14 -9.74 -5.42 12.62
CA LEU A 14 -8.42 -5.88 13.02
C LEU A 14 -7.34 -5.49 11.99
N THR A 15 -7.63 -5.68 10.70
CA THR A 15 -6.72 -5.28 9.62
C THR A 15 -6.46 -3.77 9.66
N ALA A 16 -7.51 -2.96 9.75
CA ALA A 16 -7.42 -1.51 9.82
C ALA A 16 -6.60 -1.05 11.03
N PHE A 17 -6.85 -1.64 12.20
CA PHE A 17 -6.14 -1.34 13.43
C PHE A 17 -4.64 -1.64 13.31
N LEU A 18 -4.30 -2.86 12.86
CA LEU A 18 -2.90 -3.29 12.71
C LEU A 18 -2.16 -2.47 11.64
N TYR A 19 -2.77 -2.24 10.47
CA TYR A 19 -2.14 -1.48 9.41
C TYR A 19 -2.02 0.01 9.74
N SER A 20 -3.03 0.60 10.41
CA SER A 20 -2.93 1.99 10.87
C SER A 20 -1.88 2.18 11.96
N SER A 21 -1.58 1.16 12.78
CA SER A 21 -0.54 1.25 13.82
C SER A 21 0.85 1.49 13.25
N VAL A 22 1.09 1.03 12.02
CA VAL A 22 2.34 1.25 11.26
C VAL A 22 2.21 2.34 10.19
N GLY A 23 1.05 3.00 10.10
CA GLY A 23 0.80 4.10 9.15
C GLY A 23 0.50 3.65 7.71
N HIS A 24 0.03 2.42 7.50
CA HIS A 24 -0.17 1.83 6.17
C HIS A 24 -1.66 1.55 5.88
N GLY A 25 -2.04 1.48 4.60
CA GLY A 25 -3.44 1.54 4.16
C GLY A 25 -4.26 0.24 4.23
N GLY A 26 -3.66 -0.92 4.50
CA GLY A 26 -4.40 -2.18 4.73
C GLY A 26 -4.94 -2.89 3.48
N ALA A 27 -4.68 -2.38 2.26
CA ALA A 27 -5.24 -2.91 1.01
C ALA A 27 -5.14 -4.45 0.87
N SER A 28 -3.96 -5.03 1.14
CA SER A 28 -3.72 -6.47 1.05
C SER A 28 -4.56 -7.28 2.02
N GLY A 29 -4.83 -6.78 3.23
CA GLY A 29 -5.67 -7.46 4.21
C GLY A 29 -7.15 -7.44 3.83
N TYR A 30 -7.68 -6.30 3.39
CA TYR A 30 -9.06 -6.22 2.91
C TYR A 30 -9.28 -7.08 1.66
N LEU A 31 -8.30 -7.10 0.75
CA LEU A 31 -8.29 -7.96 -0.42
C LEU A 31 -8.38 -9.44 -0.02
N ALA A 32 -7.53 -9.89 0.91
CA ALA A 32 -7.52 -11.27 1.38
C ALA A 32 -8.87 -11.66 2.00
N ILE A 33 -9.43 -10.81 2.84
CA ILE A 33 -10.71 -11.09 3.52
C ILE A 33 -11.85 -11.22 2.48
N LEU A 34 -11.95 -10.30 1.52
CA LEU A 34 -13.02 -10.35 0.51
C LEU A 34 -12.89 -11.54 -0.45
N VAL A 35 -11.66 -11.91 -0.82
CA VAL A 35 -11.40 -13.11 -1.64
C VAL A 35 -11.79 -14.38 -0.87
N LEU A 36 -11.39 -14.49 0.40
CA LEU A 36 -11.73 -15.64 1.24
C LEU A 36 -13.23 -15.71 1.55
N ALA A 37 -13.91 -14.57 1.64
CA ALA A 37 -15.36 -14.47 1.77
C ALA A 37 -16.11 -14.73 0.45
N GLY A 38 -15.42 -15.05 -0.64
CA GLY A 38 -16.03 -15.42 -1.92
C GLY A 38 -16.69 -14.27 -2.68
N HIS A 39 -16.34 -13.01 -2.41
CA HIS A 39 -16.90 -11.88 -3.14
C HIS A 39 -16.50 -11.89 -4.63
N PRO A 40 -17.36 -11.39 -5.54
CA PRO A 40 -17.02 -11.29 -6.96
C PRO A 40 -15.82 -10.38 -7.21
N ARG A 41 -14.91 -10.77 -8.10
CA ARG A 41 -13.71 -9.97 -8.44
C ARG A 41 -14.03 -8.54 -8.90
N GLY A 42 -15.18 -8.35 -9.56
CA GLY A 42 -15.65 -7.05 -10.01
C GLY A 42 -15.96 -6.07 -8.86
N GLU A 43 -16.27 -6.57 -7.67
CA GLU A 43 -16.58 -5.75 -6.49
C GLU A 43 -15.37 -5.61 -5.55
N ILE A 44 -14.48 -6.60 -5.53
CA ILE A 44 -13.29 -6.63 -4.67
C ILE A 44 -12.38 -5.43 -4.95
N ALA A 45 -11.95 -5.26 -6.20
CA ALA A 45 -11.00 -4.22 -6.58
C ALA A 45 -11.47 -2.79 -6.22
N PRO A 46 -12.68 -2.34 -6.61
CA PRO A 46 -13.14 -1.00 -6.25
C PRO A 46 -13.35 -0.83 -4.74
N THR A 47 -13.81 -1.87 -4.04
CA THR A 47 -14.01 -1.82 -2.58
C THR A 47 -12.68 -1.65 -1.84
N VAL A 48 -11.68 -2.47 -2.17
CA VAL A 48 -10.34 -2.40 -1.57
C VAL A 48 -9.70 -1.06 -1.86
N LEU A 49 -9.82 -0.56 -3.09
CA LEU A 49 -9.26 0.74 -3.48
C LEU A 49 -9.90 1.88 -2.68
N ALA A 50 -11.23 1.92 -2.59
CA ALA A 50 -11.97 2.95 -1.86
C ALA A 50 -11.58 2.98 -0.37
N LEU A 51 -11.50 1.81 0.26
CA LEU A 51 -11.10 1.70 1.66
C LEU A 51 -9.65 2.10 1.88
N ASN A 52 -8.75 1.68 1.00
CA ASN A 52 -7.35 2.05 1.09
C ASN A 52 -7.17 3.57 0.95
N ILE A 53 -7.87 4.23 0.01
CA ILE A 53 -7.86 5.69 -0.10
C ILE A 53 -8.40 6.34 1.17
N LEU A 54 -9.53 5.86 1.71
CA LEU A 54 -10.12 6.43 2.92
C LEU A 54 -9.18 6.34 4.13
N VAL A 55 -8.62 5.15 4.40
CA VAL A 55 -7.76 4.91 5.57
C VAL A 55 -6.44 5.68 5.44
N THR A 56 -5.81 5.65 4.25
CA THR A 56 -4.57 6.40 4.02
C THR A 56 -4.78 7.90 4.06
N LEU A 57 -5.92 8.42 3.57
CA LEU A 57 -6.27 9.82 3.68
C LEU A 57 -6.44 10.24 5.15
N LEU A 58 -7.16 9.45 5.96
CA LEU A 58 -7.31 9.72 7.39
C LEU A 58 -5.95 9.71 8.11
N GLY A 59 -5.08 8.74 7.80
CA GLY A 59 -3.71 8.71 8.30
C GLY A 59 -2.90 9.95 7.89
N THR A 60 -3.05 10.39 6.65
CA THR A 60 -2.39 11.60 6.11
C THR A 60 -2.89 12.87 6.80
N ILE A 61 -4.20 13.00 7.04
CA ILE A 61 -4.79 14.11 7.78
C ILE A 61 -4.27 14.14 9.21
N ASN A 62 -4.22 12.99 9.88
CA ASN A 62 -3.70 12.90 11.25
C ASN A 62 -2.21 13.30 11.30
N TYR A 63 -1.42 12.87 10.31
CA TYR A 63 -0.01 13.24 10.19
C TYR A 63 0.18 14.74 9.90
N TYR A 64 -0.68 15.32 9.06
CA TYR A 64 -0.73 16.75 8.81
C TYR A 64 -1.05 17.55 10.08
N ARG A 65 -2.08 17.13 10.83
CA ARG A 65 -2.48 17.76 12.09
C ARG A 65 -1.41 17.65 13.17
N ALA A 66 -0.59 16.60 13.15
CA ALA A 66 0.52 16.42 14.06
C ALA A 66 1.76 17.27 13.70
N GLY A 67 1.72 18.04 12.60
CA GLY A 67 2.79 18.97 12.22
C GLY A 67 4.01 18.32 11.55
N TYR A 68 3.96 17.02 11.25
CA TYR A 68 5.08 16.29 10.63
C TYR A 68 5.08 16.34 9.09
N PHE A 69 4.15 17.08 8.48
CA PHE A 69 3.96 17.08 7.04
C PHE A 69 4.93 18.01 6.30
N ASP A 70 5.84 17.44 5.53
CA ASP A 70 6.75 18.18 4.64
C ASP A 70 6.30 18.09 3.18
N ILE A 71 5.66 19.17 2.70
CA ILE A 71 5.20 19.27 1.30
C ILE A 71 6.36 19.21 0.29
N ARG A 72 7.56 19.65 0.67
CA ARG A 72 8.74 19.64 -0.21
C ARG A 72 9.26 18.23 -0.42
N LEU A 73 9.01 17.33 0.54
CA LEU A 73 9.28 15.91 0.41
C LEU A 73 8.18 15.21 -0.38
N LEU A 74 6.91 15.56 -0.16
CA LEU A 74 5.77 14.92 -0.82
C LEU A 74 5.70 15.20 -2.34
N LEU A 75 5.98 16.44 -2.75
CA LEU A 75 5.92 16.88 -4.15
C LEU A 75 6.66 15.97 -5.14
N PRO A 76 7.95 15.64 -4.94
CA PRO A 76 8.65 14.75 -5.87
C PRO A 76 8.01 13.37 -5.95
N PHE A 77 7.52 12.80 -4.85
CA PHE A 77 6.81 11.53 -4.88
C PHE A 77 5.51 11.59 -5.67
N ILE A 78 4.70 12.65 -5.50
CA ILE A 78 3.45 12.79 -6.26
C ILE A 78 3.76 12.93 -7.77
N LEU A 79 4.73 13.79 -8.12
CA LEU A 79 5.07 14.07 -9.51
C LEU A 79 5.62 12.85 -10.26
N THR A 80 6.28 11.93 -9.56
CA THR A 80 6.81 10.70 -10.17
C THR A 80 5.83 9.54 -10.10
N SER A 81 5.20 9.32 -8.95
CA SER A 81 4.32 8.15 -8.73
C SER A 81 2.99 8.24 -9.46
N VAL A 82 2.35 9.42 -9.55
CA VAL A 82 1.02 9.53 -10.19
C VAL A 82 1.08 9.21 -11.69
N PRO A 83 2.03 9.78 -12.48
CA PRO A 83 2.18 9.40 -13.88
C PRO A 83 2.61 7.93 -14.04
N ALA A 84 3.53 7.45 -13.19
CA ALA A 84 4.00 6.07 -13.25
C ALA A 84 2.88 5.06 -12.97
N ALA A 85 2.04 5.31 -11.97
CA ALA A 85 0.88 4.48 -11.65
C ALA A 85 -0.16 4.50 -12.78
N TYR A 86 -0.39 5.64 -13.42
CA TYR A 86 -1.26 5.73 -14.59
C TYR A 86 -0.71 4.91 -15.76
N LEU A 87 0.59 5.06 -16.08
CA LEU A 87 1.23 4.29 -17.13
C LEU A 87 1.15 2.78 -16.84
N GLY A 88 1.53 2.36 -15.62
CA GLY A 88 1.45 0.96 -15.19
C GLY A 88 0.04 0.39 -15.24
N GLY A 89 -0.97 1.14 -14.80
CA GLY A 89 -2.38 0.72 -14.84
C GLY A 89 -3.01 0.74 -16.23
N SER A 90 -2.48 1.54 -17.16
CA SER A 90 -2.94 1.58 -18.56
C SER A 90 -2.44 0.40 -19.40
N LEU A 91 -1.40 -0.29 -18.95
CA LEU A 91 -0.87 -1.47 -19.62
C LEU A 91 -1.86 -2.63 -19.48
N ARG A 92 -2.36 -3.13 -20.62
CA ARG A 92 -3.16 -4.36 -20.66
C ARG A 92 -2.24 -5.56 -20.58
N VAL A 93 -1.99 -6.01 -19.35
CA VAL A 93 -1.19 -7.20 -19.06
C VAL A 93 -2.12 -8.41 -18.87
N SER A 94 -1.70 -9.60 -19.32
CA SER A 94 -2.49 -10.81 -19.08
C SER A 94 -2.53 -11.15 -17.57
N ASP A 95 -3.65 -11.72 -17.10
CA ASP A 95 -3.80 -12.15 -15.69
C ASP A 95 -2.68 -13.09 -15.23
N GLN A 96 -2.18 -13.93 -16.15
CA GLN A 96 -1.07 -14.84 -15.88
C GLN A 96 0.25 -14.08 -15.68
N THR A 97 0.56 -13.13 -16.56
CA THR A 97 1.77 -12.30 -16.45
C THR A 97 1.73 -11.46 -15.17
N LEU A 98 0.58 -10.85 -14.85
CA LEU A 98 0.41 -10.07 -13.63
C LEU A 98 0.63 -10.94 -12.38
N SER A 99 0.03 -12.13 -12.35
CA SER A 99 0.20 -13.10 -11.24
C SER A 99 1.66 -13.50 -11.06
N ILE A 100 2.40 -13.73 -12.15
CA ILE A 100 3.83 -14.08 -12.10
C ILE A 100 4.66 -12.90 -11.55
N ILE A 101 4.42 -11.68 -12.06
CA ILE A 101 5.13 -10.48 -11.59
C ILE A 101 4.87 -10.25 -10.11
N LEU A 102 3.60 -10.26 -9.68
CA LEU A 102 3.21 -10.11 -8.28
C LEU A 102 3.86 -11.18 -7.39
N GLY A 103 3.78 -12.44 -7.81
CA GLY A 103 4.37 -13.57 -7.07
C GLY A 103 5.88 -13.44 -6.92
N ALA A 104 6.59 -13.09 -8.01
CA ALA A 104 8.03 -12.87 -7.98
C ALA A 104 8.42 -11.70 -7.07
N THR A 105 7.73 -10.56 -7.17
CA THR A 105 7.97 -9.40 -6.30
C THR A 105 7.75 -9.73 -4.83
N LEU A 106 6.67 -10.47 -4.51
CA LEU A 106 6.39 -10.90 -3.14
C LEU A 106 7.45 -11.88 -2.60
N LEU A 107 7.91 -12.82 -3.43
CA LEU A 107 8.99 -13.73 -3.06
C LEU A 107 10.28 -12.97 -2.76
N ILE A 108 10.67 -12.04 -3.64
CA ILE A 108 11.88 -11.22 -3.44
C ILE A 108 11.74 -10.37 -2.17
N ALA A 109 10.59 -9.73 -1.94
CA ALA A 109 10.33 -8.94 -0.75
C ALA A 109 10.40 -9.78 0.53
N GLY A 110 9.78 -10.97 0.52
CA GLY A 110 9.83 -11.92 1.63
C GLY A 110 11.25 -12.40 1.93
N LEU A 111 11.99 -12.84 0.91
CA LEU A 111 13.39 -13.27 1.06
C LEU A 111 14.27 -12.14 1.60
N ARG A 112 14.09 -10.90 1.10
CA ARG A 112 14.81 -9.74 1.62
C ARG A 112 14.46 -9.47 3.09
N PHE A 113 13.19 -9.58 3.46
CA PHE A 113 12.75 -9.38 4.83
C PHE A 113 13.41 -10.41 5.78
N LEU A 114 13.47 -11.69 5.38
CA LEU A 114 14.16 -12.75 6.13
C LEU A 114 15.68 -12.52 6.21
N ALA A 115 16.32 -12.13 5.11
CA ALA A 115 17.77 -11.94 5.04
C ALA A 115 18.27 -10.66 5.74
N PHE A 116 17.44 -9.61 5.80
CA PHE A 116 17.80 -8.29 6.31
C PHE A 116 16.90 -7.82 7.46
N ALA A 117 16.46 -8.74 8.32
CA ALA A 117 15.73 -8.44 9.57
C ALA A 117 16.61 -7.74 10.63
N ARG A 118 17.38 -6.73 10.23
CA ARG A 118 18.09 -5.82 11.13
C ARG A 118 17.19 -4.61 11.39
N PRO A 119 16.99 -4.20 12.65
CA PRO A 119 16.27 -2.96 12.94
C PRO A 119 17.03 -1.80 12.30
N ILE A 120 16.41 -1.14 11.32
CA ILE A 120 16.94 0.05 10.68
C ILE A 120 16.81 1.19 11.69
N VAL A 121 17.80 1.33 12.58
CA VAL A 121 17.96 2.55 13.38
C VAL A 121 18.67 3.57 12.50
N SER A 122 17.91 4.22 11.61
CA SER A 122 18.41 5.35 10.84
C SER A 122 18.35 6.61 11.69
N LYS A 123 19.51 7.17 12.05
CA LYS A 123 19.64 8.45 12.75
C LYS A 123 20.11 9.60 11.85
N GLU A 124 20.10 9.40 10.53
CA GLU A 124 20.58 10.40 9.59
C GLU A 124 19.46 10.82 8.65
N ALA A 125 19.16 12.11 8.67
CA ALA A 125 18.26 12.76 7.73
C ALA A 125 18.72 12.41 6.31
N LEU A 126 17.91 11.59 5.65
CA LEU A 126 18.16 11.02 4.34
C LEU A 126 18.53 12.15 3.36
N SER A 127 19.78 12.15 2.87
CA SER A 127 20.29 13.16 1.96
C SER A 127 19.39 13.28 0.72
N ARG A 128 18.97 14.52 0.38
CA ARG A 128 18.12 14.84 -0.78
C ARG A 128 18.55 14.12 -2.07
N LYS A 129 19.85 13.90 -2.27
CA LYS A 129 20.38 13.18 -3.45
C LYS A 129 19.99 11.69 -3.48
N LEU A 130 19.89 11.02 -2.33
CA LEU A 130 19.43 9.63 -2.25
C LEU A 130 17.91 9.52 -2.49
N LEU A 131 17.12 10.51 -2.05
CA LEU A 131 15.68 10.61 -2.35
C LEU A 131 15.41 10.72 -3.86
N PHE A 132 16.17 11.56 -4.57
CA PHE A 132 16.03 11.68 -6.03
C PHE A 132 16.68 10.52 -6.80
N GLY A 133 17.76 9.92 -6.30
CA GLY A 133 18.45 8.81 -6.99
C GLY A 133 17.80 7.44 -6.81
N VAL A 134 17.23 7.17 -5.63
CA VAL A 134 16.63 5.86 -5.28
C VAL A 134 15.10 5.94 -5.19
N GLY A 135 14.52 7.10 -4.85
CA GLY A 135 13.08 7.29 -4.81
C GLY A 135 12.40 7.38 -6.19
N LEU A 136 13.12 7.79 -7.24
CA LEU A 136 12.62 7.75 -8.62
C LEU A 136 12.36 6.32 -9.14
N PRO A 137 13.27 5.34 -8.93
CA PRO A 137 13.02 3.96 -9.34
C PRO A 137 12.20 3.12 -8.35
N VAL A 138 12.17 3.46 -7.05
CA VAL A 138 11.45 2.67 -6.01
C VAL A 138 10.08 3.27 -5.67
N GLY A 139 9.78 4.48 -6.15
CA GLY A 139 8.43 5.05 -6.20
C GLY A 139 7.61 4.59 -7.43
N LEU A 140 8.06 3.52 -8.07
CA LEU A 140 7.37 2.67 -9.04
C LEU A 140 7.06 1.33 -8.36
#